data_AF-A0A5V9PGR0-F1
#
_entry.id   AF-A0A5V9PGR0-F1
#
_cell.length_a   1.000
_cell.length_b   1.000
_cell.length_c   1.000
_cell.angle_alpha   90.00
_cell.angle_beta   90.00
_cell.angle_gamma   90.00
#
_symmetry.space_group_name_H-M   'P 1'
#
loop_
_entity.id
_entity.type
_entity.pdbx_description
1 polymer ?
#
loop_
_entity_poly.entity_id
_entity_poly.type
_entity_poly.pdbx_seq_one_letter_code
_entity_poly.pdbx_strand_id
1 'polypeptide(L)' 'TAITTQLAERLPRHLLPVARAPRIERARHGDAGGMRGAAFLHLTD' A
#
# COMPACT_ATOMS: atom_id res chain seq x y z
N THR A 1 11.06 -1.95 -15.06
CA THR A 1 11.17 -1.96 -13.59
C THR A 1 9.77 -2.03 -12.99
N ALA A 2 9.55 -2.76 -11.90
CA ALA A 2 8.22 -2.89 -11.29
C ALA A 2 7.75 -1.57 -10.64
N ILE A 3 6.44 -1.29 -10.68
CA ILE A 3 5.85 -0.05 -10.13
C ILE A 3 6.18 0.17 -8.65
N THR A 4 6.30 -0.91 -7.87
CA THR A 4 6.66 -0.85 -6.44
C THR A 4 8.04 -0.24 -6.22
N THR A 5 9.02 -0.59 -7.05
CA THR A 5 10.39 -0.04 -6.99
C THR A 5 10.40 1.41 -7.47
N GLN A 6 9.74 1.69 -8.59
CA GLN A 6 9.71 3.04 -9.17
C GLN A 6 9.02 4.06 -8.25
N LEU A 7 7.97 3.65 -7.53
CA LEU A 7 7.31 4.52 -6.57
C LEU A 7 8.22 4.83 -5.38
N ALA A 8 8.99 3.84 -4.89
CA ALA A 8 9.89 4.05 -3.76
C ALA A 8 10.95 5.12 -4.06
N GLU A 9 11.46 5.15 -5.30
CA GLU A 9 12.42 6.14 -5.77
C GLU A 9 11.81 7.53 -6.00
N ARG A 10 10.57 7.58 -6.51
CA ARG A 10 9.93 8.83 -6.97
C ARG A 10 9.11 9.53 -5.90
N LEU A 11 8.57 8.80 -4.93
CA LEU A 11 7.69 9.34 -3.90
C LEU A 11 8.36 10.37 -2.96
N PRO A 12 9.62 10.21 -2.51
CA PRO A 12 10.23 11.09 -1.49
C PRO A 12 10.15 12.58 -1.82
N ARG A 13 10.31 12.96 -3.10
CA ARG A 13 10.27 14.37 -3.53
C ARG A 13 8.89 15.03 -3.44
N HIS A 14 7.84 14.24 -3.20
CA HIS A 14 6.46 14.69 -3.09
C HIS A 14 5.94 14.66 -1.65
N LEU A 15 6.80 14.28 -0.69
CA LEU A 15 6.45 14.21 0.72
C LEU A 15 6.73 15.55 1.43
N LEU A 16 6.05 15.77 2.56
CA LEU A 16 6.40 16.84 3.48
C LEU A 16 7.86 16.67 3.96
N PRO A 17 8.59 17.75 4.31
CA PRO A 17 10.02 17.66 4.66
C PRO A 17 10.35 16.69 5.80
N VAL A 18 9.42 16.50 6.73
CA VAL A 18 9.56 15.61 7.89
C VAL A 18 9.14 14.17 7.63
N ALA A 19 8.49 13.91 6.49
CA ALA A 19 7.93 12.61 6.17
C ALA A 19 8.97 11.70 5.51
N ARG A 20 8.90 10.41 5.84
CA ARG A 20 9.71 9.35 5.22
C ARG A 20 8.85 8.54 4.25
N ALA A 21 9.47 8.02 3.20
CA ALA A 21 8.77 7.12 2.29
C ALA A 21 8.30 5.86 3.05
N PRO A 22 7.01 5.49 2.94
CA PRO A 22 6.51 4.27 3.56
C PRO A 22 7.02 3.03 2.81
N ARG A 23 6.81 1.85 3.41
CA ARG A 23 7.05 0.57 2.74
C ARG A 23 6.05 0.40 1.58
N ILE A 24 6.56 0.13 0.38
CA ILE A 24 5.75 -0.07 -0.83
C ILE A 24 5.86 -1.53 -1.26
N GLU A 25 4.73 -2.23 -1.30
CA GLU A 25 4.66 -3.65 -1.64
C GLU A 25 3.51 -3.93 -2.60
N ARG A 26 3.60 -5.05 -3.31
CA ARG A 26 2.48 -5.55 -4.11
C ARG A 26 1.36 -6.03 -3.18
N ALA A 27 0.11 -5.78 -3.57
CA ALA A 27 -1.04 -6.31 -2.86
C ALA A 27 -0.96 -7.85 -2.77
N ARG A 28 -1.09 -8.40 -1.56
CA ARG A 28 -1.05 -9.85 -1.30
C ARG A 28 -2.33 -10.58 -1.74
N HIS A 29 -3.47 -9.89 -1.67
CA HIS A 29 -4.79 -10.48 -1.96
C HIS A 29 -5.38 -10.05 -3.30
N GLY A 30 -4.64 -9.26 -4.09
CA GLY A 30 -5.03 -8.82 -5.43
C GLY A 30 -6.50 -8.38 -5.53
N ASP A 31 -7.17 -8.88 -6.56
CA ASP A 31 -8.56 -8.54 -6.90
C ASP A 31 -9.57 -9.00 -5.84
N ALA A 32 -9.24 -10.04 -5.07
CA ALA A 32 -10.08 -10.53 -3.98
C ALA A 32 -10.00 -9.64 -2.72
N GLY A 33 -9.13 -8.62 -2.70
CA GLY A 33 -8.93 -7.74 -1.56
C GLY A 33 -10.21 -7.05 -1.09
N GLY A 34 -11.10 -6.65 -2.02
CA GLY A 34 -12.35 -5.95 -1.69
C GLY A 34 -13.34 -6.80 -0.90
N MET A 35 -13.67 -8.00 -1.41
CA MET A 35 -14.57 -8.94 -0.73
C MET A 35 -14.00 -9.37 0.63
N ARG A 36 -12.70 -9.70 0.69
CA ARG A 36 -12.04 -10.07 1.95
C ARG A 36 -12.09 -8.93 2.95
N GLY A 37 -11.76 -7.71 2.52
CA GLY A 37 -11.81 -6.52 3.36
C GLY A 37 -13.21 -6.28 3.94
N ALA A 38 -14.26 -6.40 3.13
CA ALA A 38 -15.63 -6.27 3.59
C ALA A 38 -16.00 -7.32 4.65
N ALA A 39 -15.58 -8.58 4.47
CA ALA A 39 -15.77 -9.61 5.50
C ALA A 39 -15.01 -9.26 6.80
N PHE A 40 -13.79 -8.71 6.69
CA PHE A 40 -12.98 -8.29 7.84
C PHE A 40 -13.62 -7.16 8.65
N LEU A 41 -14.49 -6.31 8.07
CA LEU A 41 -15.19 -5.26 8.82
C LEU A 41 -16.20 -5.79 9.83
N HIS A 42 -16.64 -7.04 9.67
CA HIS A 42 -17.61 -7.70 10.55
C HIS A 42 -16.96 -8.68 11.52
N LEU A 43 -15.63 -8.74 11.54
CA LEU A 43 -14.91 -9.43 12.61
C LEU A 43 -14.89 -8.50 13.82
N THR A 44 -15.79 -8.74 14.75
CA THR A 44 -15.60 -8.40 16.16
C THR A 44 -15.02 -9.64 16.83
N ASP A 45 -14.05 -9.47 17.72
CA ASP A 45 -13.53 -10.55 18.57
C ASP A 45 -14.65 -11.38 19.21
#